data_AF-A0A2P0QL51-F1
#
_entry.id   AF-A0A2P0QL51-F1
#
_cell.length_a   1.000
_cell.length_b   1.000
_cell.length_c   1.000
_cell.angle_alpha   90.00
_cell.angle_beta   90.00
_cell.angle_gamma   90.00
#
_symmetry.space_group_name_H-M   'P 1'
#
loop_
_entity.id
_entity.type
_entity.pdbx_description
1 polymer ?
#
loop_
_entity_poly.entity_id
_entity_poly.type
_entity_poly.pdbx_seq_one_letter_code
_entity_poly.pdbx_strand_id
1 'polypeptide(L)'
;SKFGYIIMKADSMIGARREFLDPIEMADYNGNLVKVLAMTGAFRKLQVALDKVIDQVKAGKKGDAIELPKLIMTTDKAVDGEFTNPFALAKARAAHEIAMAVAGQNVKGCFMTKEWEKYIPIVAS
;
A
#
# COMPACT_ATOMS: atom_id res chain seq x y z
N SER A 1 1.36 -3.47 22.60
CA SER A 1 2.63 -3.19 21.91
C SER A 1 3.04 -1.75 22.18
N LYS A 2 4.31 -1.52 22.59
CA LYS A 2 4.92 -0.18 22.74
C LYS A 2 5.33 0.44 21.39
N PHE A 3 5.22 -0.31 20.29
CA PHE A 3 5.58 0.16 18.95
C PHE A 3 4.37 0.77 18.22
N GLY A 4 4.63 1.82 17.45
CA GLY A 4 3.74 2.29 16.39
C GLY A 4 3.82 1.38 15.18
N TYR A 5 2.78 1.40 14.35
CA TYR A 5 2.74 0.69 13.09
C TYR A 5 1.87 1.44 12.09
N ILE A 6 2.27 1.36 10.82
CA ILE A 6 1.47 1.78 9.69
C ILE A 6 1.48 0.62 8.69
N ILE A 7 0.31 0.00 8.52
CA ILE A 7 0.13 -1.17 7.66
C ILE A 7 -0.67 -0.73 6.44
N MET A 8 -0.01 -0.62 5.30
CA MET A 8 -0.63 -0.29 4.02
C MET A 8 -1.09 -1.56 3.32
N LYS A 9 -2.39 -1.89 3.40
CA LYS A 9 -2.87 -3.14 2.79
C LYS A 9 -2.76 -3.16 1.26
N ALA A 10 -2.88 -1.99 0.62
CA ALA A 10 -2.76 -1.86 -0.83
C ALA A 10 -1.32 -1.86 -1.34
N ASP A 11 -0.33 -1.78 -0.45
CA ASP A 11 1.09 -1.92 -0.80
C ASP A 11 1.39 -3.41 -1.02
N SER A 12 0.95 -3.90 -2.18
CA SER A 12 0.99 -5.32 -2.52
C SER A 12 2.38 -5.77 -2.94
N MET A 13 2.75 -6.96 -2.47
CA MET A 13 3.97 -7.63 -2.89
C MET A 13 3.96 -7.82 -4.40
N ILE A 14 5.05 -7.46 -5.08
CA ILE A 14 5.29 -7.66 -6.51
C ILE A 14 5.51 -9.14 -6.86
N GLY A 15 5.28 -9.50 -8.11
CA GLY A 15 5.52 -10.83 -8.68
C GLY A 15 7.01 -11.18 -8.84
N ALA A 16 7.72 -11.38 -7.72
CA ALA A 16 9.17 -11.60 -7.69
C ALA A 16 9.62 -13.00 -8.19
N ARG A 17 9.52 -13.23 -9.50
CA ARG A 17 10.07 -14.41 -10.20
C ARG A 17 11.17 -13.99 -11.17
N ARG A 18 12.29 -14.70 -11.18
CA ARG A 18 13.49 -14.34 -11.97
C ARG A 18 13.23 -14.27 -13.47
N GLU A 19 12.30 -15.08 -13.95
CA GLU A 19 11.95 -15.22 -15.36
C GLU A 19 11.08 -14.06 -15.87
N PHE A 20 10.53 -13.24 -14.98
CA PHE A 20 9.64 -12.14 -15.30
C PHE A 20 10.17 -10.80 -14.76
N LEU A 21 10.54 -10.74 -13.49
CA LEU A 21 10.85 -9.50 -12.80
C LEU A 21 12.31 -9.08 -13.02
N ASP A 22 12.54 -8.33 -14.08
CA ASP A 22 13.78 -7.60 -14.32
C ASP A 22 13.73 -6.19 -13.68
N PRO A 23 14.83 -5.40 -13.74
CA PRO A 23 14.83 -4.05 -13.17
C PRO A 23 13.81 -3.09 -13.79
N ILE A 24 13.46 -3.28 -15.07
CA ILE A 24 12.49 -2.43 -15.76
C ILE A 24 11.08 -2.73 -15.23
N GLU A 25 10.70 -4.00 -15.17
CA GLU A 25 9.40 -4.43 -14.67
C GLU A 25 9.22 -4.06 -13.19
N MET A 26 10.28 -4.19 -12.38
CA MET A 26 10.27 -3.75 -10.98
C MET A 26 9.99 -2.25 -10.85
N ALA A 27 10.59 -1.43 -11.72
CA ALA A 27 10.36 0.00 -11.73
C ALA A 27 8.95 0.36 -12.23
N ASP A 28 8.44 -0.33 -13.26
CA ASP A 28 7.09 -0.11 -13.79
C ASP A 28 6.00 -0.42 -12.74
N TYR A 29 6.08 -1.60 -12.11
CA TYR A 29 5.15 -1.97 -11.05
C TYR A 29 5.15 -0.96 -9.90
N ASN A 30 6.34 -0.57 -9.40
CA ASN A 30 6.44 0.40 -8.31
C ASN A 30 5.92 1.77 -8.72
N GLY A 31 6.14 2.20 -9.97
CA GLY A 31 5.57 3.43 -10.50
C GLY A 31 4.04 3.41 -10.49
N ASN A 32 3.44 2.30 -10.93
CA ASN A 32 1.99 2.11 -10.92
C ASN A 32 1.43 2.05 -9.48
N LEU A 33 2.12 1.34 -8.57
CA LEU A 33 1.71 1.21 -7.18
C LEU A 33 1.76 2.56 -6.44
N VAL A 34 2.85 3.32 -6.61
CA VAL A 34 3.01 4.67 -6.07
C VAL A 34 1.88 5.58 -6.56
N LYS A 35 1.52 5.50 -7.85
CA LYS A 35 0.40 6.25 -8.42
C LYS A 35 -0.92 5.90 -7.73
N VAL A 36 -1.22 4.62 -7.52
CA VAL A 36 -2.45 4.20 -6.84
C VAL A 36 -2.48 4.69 -5.39
N LEU A 37 -1.40 4.48 -4.62
CA LEU A 37 -1.35 4.90 -3.22
C LEU A 37 -1.43 6.42 -3.04
N ALA A 38 -0.86 7.18 -3.98
CA ALA A 38 -0.95 8.64 -4.01
C ALA A 38 -2.37 9.11 -4.35
N MET A 39 -2.95 8.57 -5.44
CA MET A 39 -4.22 9.06 -5.98
C MET A 39 -5.44 8.59 -5.19
N THR A 40 -5.32 7.56 -4.36
CA THR A 40 -6.41 7.05 -3.51
C THR A 40 -6.49 7.72 -2.14
N GLY A 41 -5.50 8.54 -1.77
CA GLY A 41 -5.43 9.22 -0.49
C GLY A 41 -4.65 8.48 0.60
N ALA A 42 -4.19 7.25 0.35
CA ALA A 42 -3.43 6.47 1.32
C ALA A 42 -2.16 7.19 1.80
N PHE A 43 -1.41 7.82 0.88
CA PHE A 43 -0.24 8.62 1.24
C PHE A 43 -0.58 9.89 2.02
N ARG A 44 -1.74 10.52 1.80
CA ARG A 44 -2.15 11.66 2.63
C ARG A 44 -2.40 11.23 4.06
N LYS A 45 -3.03 10.08 4.28
CA LYS A 45 -3.24 9.54 5.63
C LYS A 45 -1.91 9.19 6.31
N LEU A 46 -0.95 8.64 5.56
CA LEU A 46 0.43 8.41 6.04
C LEU A 46 1.07 9.72 6.50
N GLN A 47 1.04 10.74 5.63
CA GLN A 47 1.60 12.05 5.90
C GLN A 47 1.01 12.65 7.19
N VAL A 48 -0.33 12.71 7.30
CA VAL A 48 -1.00 13.26 8.49
C VAL A 48 -0.65 12.47 9.77
N ALA A 49 -0.50 11.15 9.69
CA ALA A 49 -0.12 10.35 10.82
C ALA A 49 1.32 10.65 11.30
N LEU A 50 2.24 10.91 10.37
CA LEU A 50 3.62 11.29 10.68
C LEU A 50 3.71 12.73 11.19
N ASP A 51 2.99 13.67 10.56
CA ASP A 51 2.95 15.07 10.96
C ASP A 51 2.50 15.21 12.43
N LYS A 52 1.49 14.44 12.85
CA LYS A 52 1.07 14.39 14.27
C LYS A 52 2.16 13.93 15.23
N VAL A 53 3.04 13.02 14.82
CA VAL A 53 4.17 12.60 15.65
C VAL A 53 5.23 13.70 15.69
N ILE A 54 5.53 14.30 14.54
CA ILE A 54 6.49 15.40 14.42
C ILE A 54 6.06 16.58 15.29
N ASP A 55 4.78 16.95 15.29
CA ASP A 55 4.26 18.06 16.10
C ASP A 55 4.34 17.77 17.60
N GLN A 56 4.10 16.52 18.02
CA GLN A 56 4.30 16.10 19.42
C GLN A 56 5.76 16.26 19.85
N VAL A 57 6.71 15.89 18.98
CA VAL A 57 8.14 16.04 19.24
C VAL A 57 8.53 17.52 19.32
N LYS A 58 8.03 18.34 18.39
CA LYS A 58 8.25 19.80 18.41
C LYS A 58 7.68 20.46 19.67
N ALA A 59 6.55 19.96 20.18
CA ALA A 59 5.94 20.40 21.44
C ALA A 59 6.69 19.91 22.70
N GLY A 60 7.81 19.20 22.54
CA GLY A 60 8.67 18.77 23.64
C GLY A 60 8.27 17.47 24.33
N LYS A 61 7.29 16.72 23.80
CA LYS A 61 6.97 15.36 24.29
C LYS A 61 8.15 14.42 24.03
N LYS A 62 8.46 13.54 24.99
CA LYS A 62 9.58 12.59 24.91
C LYS A 62 9.18 11.22 25.44
N GLY A 63 9.87 10.19 24.94
CA GLY A 63 9.69 8.80 25.38
C GLY A 63 8.24 8.34 25.25
N ASP A 64 7.73 7.74 26.32
CA ASP A 64 6.37 7.18 26.38
C ASP A 64 5.25 8.25 26.30
N ALA A 65 5.58 9.55 26.36
CA ALA A 65 4.61 10.64 26.16
C ALA A 65 4.26 10.90 24.68
N ILE A 66 5.03 10.34 23.74
CA ILE A 66 4.76 10.44 22.30
C ILE A 66 3.75 9.36 21.91
N GLU A 67 2.60 9.78 21.39
CA GLU A 67 1.62 8.86 20.83
C GLU A 67 2.04 8.43 19.43
N LEU A 68 2.42 7.15 19.32
CA LEU A 68 2.82 6.54 18.06
C LEU A 68 1.59 6.11 17.24
N PRO A 69 1.66 6.21 15.90
CA PRO A 69 0.55 5.87 15.03
C PRO A 69 0.27 4.37 15.09
N LYS A 70 -1.01 4.00 15.09
CA LYS A 70 -1.50 2.62 14.98
C LYS A 70 -2.50 2.57 13.84
N LEU A 71 -1.97 2.62 12.63
CA LEU A 71 -2.75 2.81 11.41
C LEU A 71 -2.76 1.52 10.61
N ILE A 72 -3.96 0.97 10.37
CA ILE A 72 -4.20 -0.04 9.35
C ILE A 72 -4.96 0.64 8.25
N MET A 73 -4.34 0.77 7.08
CA MET A 73 -4.94 1.39 5.91
C MET A 73 -5.79 0.37 5.18
N THR A 74 -7.10 0.52 5.32
CA THR A 74 -8.11 -0.16 4.50
C THR A 74 -8.54 0.77 3.38
N THR A 75 -9.18 0.22 2.35
CA THR A 75 -9.76 1.03 1.27
C THR A 75 -10.62 2.18 1.79
N ASP A 76 -11.51 1.90 2.74
CA ASP A 76 -12.41 2.92 3.31
C ASP A 76 -11.64 4.06 3.96
N LYS A 77 -10.59 3.75 4.72
CA LYS A 77 -9.75 4.75 5.38
C LYS A 77 -8.91 5.54 4.40
N ALA A 78 -8.46 4.91 3.31
CA ALA A 78 -7.65 5.57 2.30
C ALA A 78 -8.43 6.70 1.63
N VAL A 79 -9.69 6.43 1.25
CA VAL A 79 -10.51 7.37 0.47
C VAL A 79 -11.36 8.32 1.33
N ASP A 80 -11.45 8.08 2.64
CA ASP A 80 -12.30 8.83 3.57
C ASP A 80 -11.99 10.34 3.55
N GLY A 81 -12.98 11.15 3.13
CA GLY A 81 -12.85 12.61 3.07
C GLY A 81 -11.87 13.14 2.02
N GLU A 82 -11.38 12.31 1.10
CA GLU A 82 -10.38 12.71 0.09
C GLU A 82 -11.00 13.26 -1.20
N PHE A 83 -12.27 12.96 -1.46
CA PHE A 83 -12.94 13.28 -2.72
C PHE A 83 -14.27 13.99 -2.51
N THR A 84 -14.50 15.05 -3.27
CA THR A 84 -15.80 15.74 -3.34
C THR A 84 -16.71 15.15 -4.44
N ASN A 85 -16.11 14.63 -5.52
CA ASN A 85 -16.84 13.98 -6.61
C ASN A 85 -17.08 12.49 -6.29
N PRO A 86 -18.34 12.02 -6.24
CA PRO A 86 -18.66 10.63 -5.90
C PRO A 86 -18.11 9.61 -6.91
N PHE A 87 -17.94 9.98 -8.19
CA PHE A 87 -17.35 9.09 -9.19
C PHE A 87 -15.84 8.91 -9.01
N ALA A 88 -15.15 9.97 -8.58
CA ALA A 88 -13.73 9.91 -8.25
C ALA A 88 -13.51 9.03 -7.01
N LEU A 89 -14.36 9.20 -5.99
CA LEU A 89 -14.38 8.35 -4.80
C LEU A 89 -14.53 6.87 -5.17
N ALA A 90 -15.53 6.53 -5.99
CA ALA A 90 -15.77 5.15 -6.41
C ALA A 90 -14.57 4.54 -7.16
N LYS A 91 -13.94 5.30 -8.07
CA LYS A 91 -12.75 4.86 -8.82
C LYS A 91 -11.53 4.67 -7.90
N ALA A 92 -11.31 5.57 -6.96
CA ALA A 92 -10.23 5.44 -5.98
C ALA A 92 -10.44 4.20 -5.09
N ARG A 93 -11.68 3.96 -4.66
CA ARG A 93 -12.05 2.79 -3.85
C ARG A 93 -11.72 1.48 -4.60
N ALA A 94 -12.16 1.38 -5.85
CA ALA A 94 -11.88 0.24 -6.71
C ALA A 94 -10.39 0.04 -6.99
N ALA A 95 -9.65 1.11 -7.30
CA ALA A 95 -8.21 1.04 -7.55
C ALA A 95 -7.44 0.53 -6.32
N HIS A 96 -7.80 0.99 -5.13
CA HIS A 96 -7.19 0.54 -3.88
C HIS A 96 -7.55 -0.93 -3.58
N GLU A 97 -8.79 -1.36 -3.84
CA GLU A 97 -9.20 -2.77 -3.71
C GLU A 97 -8.45 -3.71 -4.65
N ILE A 98 -8.30 -3.32 -5.91
CA ILE A 98 -7.52 -4.07 -6.88
C ILE A 98 -6.07 -4.19 -6.40
N ALA A 99 -5.45 -3.09 -5.98
CA ALA A 99 -4.08 -3.11 -5.46
C ALA A 99 -3.92 -4.05 -4.24
N MET A 100 -4.88 -4.09 -3.31
CA MET A 100 -4.88 -5.07 -2.22
C MET A 100 -4.97 -6.51 -2.73
N ALA A 101 -5.81 -6.77 -3.74
CA ALA A 101 -6.03 -8.11 -4.28
C ALA A 101 -4.81 -8.68 -5.04
N VAL A 102 -3.99 -7.81 -5.66
CA VAL A 102 -2.75 -8.19 -6.35
C VAL A 102 -1.82 -9.01 -5.45
N ALA A 103 -1.73 -8.68 -4.15
CA ALA A 103 -0.90 -9.43 -3.20
C ALA A 103 -1.26 -10.93 -3.17
N GLY A 104 -2.55 -11.27 -3.28
CA GLY A 104 -3.01 -12.66 -3.30
C GLY A 104 -2.55 -13.42 -4.54
N GLN A 105 -2.56 -12.77 -5.72
CA GLN A 105 -2.05 -13.37 -6.96
C GLN A 105 -0.54 -13.59 -6.88
N ASN A 106 0.19 -12.59 -6.40
CA ASN A 106 1.64 -12.68 -6.30
C ASN A 106 2.09 -13.72 -5.26
N VAL A 107 1.38 -13.89 -4.13
CA VAL A 107 1.65 -15.00 -3.20
C VAL A 107 1.42 -16.36 -3.88
N LYS A 108 0.35 -16.49 -4.67
CA LYS A 108 0.04 -17.73 -5.39
C LYS A 108 1.12 -18.06 -6.44
N GLY A 109 1.55 -17.07 -7.22
CA GLY A 109 2.58 -17.22 -8.25
C GLY A 109 3.99 -17.43 -7.67
N CYS A 110 4.36 -16.68 -6.63
CA CYS A 110 5.72 -16.72 -6.06
C CYS A 110 5.95 -17.91 -5.12
N PHE A 111 4.93 -18.35 -4.36
CA PHE A 111 5.15 -19.32 -3.28
C PHE A 111 4.33 -20.60 -3.39
N MET A 112 3.13 -20.55 -3.98
CA MET A 112 2.22 -21.72 -3.99
C MET A 112 2.35 -22.55 -5.28
N THR A 113 2.65 -21.92 -6.41
CA THR A 113 2.73 -22.57 -7.73
C THR A 113 4.18 -22.88 -8.10
N LYS A 114 4.46 -24.14 -8.47
CA LYS A 114 5.83 -24.60 -8.77
C LYS A 114 6.18 -24.67 -10.25
N GLU A 115 5.20 -24.99 -11.11
CA GLU A 115 5.43 -25.16 -12.55
C GLU A 115 5.57 -23.80 -13.24
N TRP A 116 6.67 -23.61 -13.97
CA TRP A 116 7.02 -22.33 -14.60
C TRP A 116 6.00 -21.86 -15.65
N GLU A 117 5.49 -22.79 -16.45
CA GLU A 117 4.38 -22.56 -17.40
C GLU A 117 3.11 -22.04 -16.73
N LYS A 118 2.96 -22.28 -15.42
CA LYS A 118 1.80 -21.84 -14.63
C LYS A 118 2.09 -20.60 -13.79
N TYR A 119 3.26 -20.49 -13.14
CA TYR A 119 3.52 -19.33 -12.27
C TYR A 119 3.85 -18.06 -13.03
N ILE A 120 4.49 -18.15 -14.21
CA ILE A 120 4.86 -16.95 -14.99
C ILE A 120 3.60 -16.18 -15.41
N PRO A 121 2.57 -16.81 -16.00
CA PRO A 121 1.33 -16.10 -16.30
C PRO A 121 0.62 -15.51 -15.08
N ILE A 122 0.78 -16.11 -13.89
CA ILE A 122 0.15 -15.61 -12.66
C ILE A 122 0.83 -14.34 -12.13
N VAL A 123 2.17 -14.28 -12.18
CA VAL A 123 2.90 -13.09 -11.67
C VAL A 123 2.89 -11.92 -12.65
N ALA A 124 2.55 -12.17 -13.91
CA ALA A 124 2.45 -11.17 -14.97
C ALA A 124 1.01 -10.68 -15.23
N SER A 125 0.01 -11.18 -14.49
CA SER A 125 -1.42 -10.86 -14.68
C SER A 125 -1.93 -9.71 -13.82
#